data_AF-A0A943PAX4-F1
#
_entry.id   AF-A0A943PAX4-F1
#
_cell.length_a   1.000
_cell.length_b   1.000
_cell.length_c   1.000
_cell.angle_alpha   90.00
_cell.angle_beta   90.00
_cell.angle_gamma   90.00
#
_symmetry.space_group_name_H-M   'P 1'
#
loop_
_entity.id
_entity.type
_entity.pdbx_description
1 polymer ?
#
loop_
_entity_poly.entity_id
_entity_poly.type
_entity_poly.pdbx_seq_one_letter_code
_entity_poly.pdbx_strand_id
1 'polypeptide(L)'
;YNLIHDVKSLEYGGWAIYNDEGSSGIVVENNVCYNVSENCYHMNYGTSNLIRNNIFAFAGKEILRVTKPEKHLSNFYENNILYSSGGPIHRFELLQLEEMNFFCRGNILFDSSRKGDILYIDADGFRSFSDAREKGLEEGSIVADPLFSDADGYNFSISKDSPAFDIGFKPFDISDAGVRK
;
A
#
# COMPACT_ATOMS: atom_id res chain seq x y z
N TYR A 1 16.49 2.04 4.95
CA TYR A 1 15.47 1.35 4.12
C TYR A 1 15.29 -0.05 4.67
N ASN A 2 14.08 -0.58 4.63
CA ASN A 2 13.81 -1.94 5.10
C ASN A 2 13.32 -2.82 3.95
N LEU A 3 13.77 -4.06 3.96
CA LEU A 3 13.30 -5.14 3.10
C LEU A 3 12.57 -6.14 4.00
N ILE A 4 11.25 -6.23 3.87
CA ILE A 4 10.41 -7.06 4.75
C ILE A 4 9.62 -8.02 3.86
N HIS A 5 9.95 -9.31 3.93
CA HIS A 5 9.33 -10.28 3.03
C HIS A 5 9.16 -11.65 3.66
N ASP A 6 8.35 -12.48 3.01
CA ASP A 6 8.08 -13.86 3.43
C ASP A 6 7.53 -13.95 4.87
N VAL A 7 6.82 -12.91 5.32
CA VAL A 7 6.18 -12.90 6.64
C VAL A 7 4.95 -13.82 6.57
N LYS A 8 5.02 -14.95 7.28
CA LYS A 8 3.93 -15.93 7.33
C LYS A 8 3.33 -16.04 8.73
N SER A 9 2.02 -16.20 8.78
CA SER A 9 1.27 -16.47 10.01
C SER A 9 0.38 -17.70 9.82
N LEU A 10 0.16 -18.46 10.90
CA LEU A 10 -0.80 -19.57 10.89
C LEU A 10 -2.24 -19.07 10.97
N GLU A 11 -2.51 -18.16 11.92
CA GLU A 11 -3.87 -17.69 12.22
C GLU A 11 -4.01 -16.18 12.19
N TYR A 12 -3.02 -15.44 12.71
CA TYR A 12 -3.09 -13.99 12.87
C TYR A 12 -1.68 -13.39 12.83
N GLY A 13 -1.55 -12.17 12.30
CA GLY A 13 -0.31 -11.39 12.48
C GLY A 13 0.61 -11.31 11.27
N GLY A 14 0.17 -11.76 10.09
CA GLY A 14 1.03 -11.89 8.91
C GLY A 14 1.33 -10.59 8.16
N TRP A 15 1.58 -9.48 8.85
CA TRP A 15 1.84 -8.16 8.25
C TRP A 15 3.32 -7.84 8.10
N ALA A 16 3.67 -6.98 7.14
CA ALA A 16 5.03 -6.42 7.11
C ALA A 16 5.18 -5.25 8.10
N ILE A 17 4.34 -4.21 7.98
CA ILE A 17 4.37 -3.04 8.87
C ILE A 17 2.99 -2.87 9.49
N TYR A 18 2.95 -2.86 10.83
CA TYR A 18 1.72 -2.70 11.59
C TYR A 18 1.85 -1.56 12.60
N ASN A 19 1.13 -0.48 12.35
CA ASN A 19 0.97 0.62 13.31
C ASN A 19 -0.26 0.31 14.16
N ASP A 20 -0.01 -0.13 15.40
CA ASP A 20 -1.07 -0.49 16.34
C ASP A 20 -1.33 0.64 17.35
N GLU A 21 -2.48 0.52 18.02
CA GLU A 21 -2.92 1.27 19.20
C GLU A 21 -2.63 2.78 19.21
N GLY A 22 -3.12 3.51 18.22
CA GLY A 22 -3.07 4.98 18.24
C GLY A 22 -1.70 5.56 17.84
N SER A 23 -0.87 4.76 17.18
CA SER A 23 0.38 5.18 16.53
C SER A 23 0.19 6.48 15.77
N SER A 24 0.96 7.51 16.12
CA SER A 24 0.73 8.88 15.62
C SER A 24 2.02 9.58 15.23
N GLY A 25 1.99 10.36 14.15
CA GLY A 25 3.14 11.12 13.65
C GLY A 25 4.29 10.26 13.11
N ILE A 26 4.04 8.99 12.81
CA ILE A 26 5.07 8.06 12.30
C ILE A 26 5.26 8.27 10.81
N VAL A 27 6.52 8.29 10.37
CA VAL A 27 6.88 8.25 8.95
C VAL A 27 7.31 6.83 8.58
N VAL A 28 6.59 6.22 7.66
CA VAL A 28 6.92 4.93 7.03
C VAL A 28 7.36 5.24 5.61
N GLU A 29 8.66 5.26 5.37
CA GLU A 29 9.19 5.62 4.06
C GLU A 29 10.30 4.71 3.56
N ASN A 30 10.36 4.57 2.23
CA ASN A 30 11.43 3.88 1.52
C ASN A 30 11.62 2.43 1.99
N ASN A 31 10.51 1.70 2.06
CA ASN A 31 10.48 0.28 2.38
C ASN A 31 10.05 -0.54 1.16
N VAL A 32 10.57 -1.75 1.06
CA VAL A 32 10.09 -2.78 0.13
C VAL A 32 9.48 -3.90 0.97
N CYS A 33 8.17 -4.10 0.87
CA CYS A 33 7.45 -5.13 1.61
C CYS A 33 6.69 -6.05 0.66
N TYR A 34 6.93 -7.36 0.72
CA TYR A 34 6.25 -8.29 -0.19
C TYR A 34 6.05 -9.71 0.33
N ASN A 35 5.14 -10.44 -0.33
CA ASN A 35 4.88 -11.87 -0.08
C ASN A 35 4.55 -12.17 1.40
N VAL A 36 3.65 -11.34 1.94
CA VAL A 36 3.16 -11.42 3.32
C VAL A 36 1.84 -12.20 3.39
N SER A 37 1.58 -12.93 4.47
CA SER A 37 0.34 -13.70 4.64
C SER A 37 -0.91 -12.81 4.70
N GLU A 38 -0.80 -11.59 5.22
CA GLU A 38 -1.90 -10.63 5.31
C GLU A 38 -1.62 -9.36 4.47
N ASN A 39 -1.25 -8.24 5.11
CA ASN A 39 -1.12 -6.92 4.47
C ASN A 39 0.31 -6.41 4.51
N CYS A 40 0.71 -5.64 3.50
CA CYS A 40 2.00 -4.97 3.53
C CYS A 40 2.01 -3.87 4.59
N TYR A 41 0.90 -3.11 4.69
CA TYR A 41 0.72 -2.11 5.72
C TYR A 41 -0.65 -2.25 6.39
N HIS A 42 -0.66 -2.23 7.71
CA HIS A 42 -1.88 -2.25 8.50
C HIS A 42 -1.85 -1.10 9.53
N MET A 43 -2.96 -0.38 9.64
CA MET A 43 -3.22 0.60 10.69
C MET A 43 -4.39 0.15 11.56
N ASN A 44 -4.19 0.12 12.87
CA ASN A 44 -5.25 -0.01 13.85
C ASN A 44 -5.34 1.27 14.70
N TYR A 45 -6.07 2.25 14.18
CA TYR A 45 -6.25 3.62 14.68
C TYR A 45 -4.96 4.41 14.95
N GLY A 46 -5.04 5.75 14.86
CA GLY A 46 -3.87 6.63 14.90
C GLY A 46 -4.04 7.92 14.12
N THR A 47 -3.13 8.87 14.35
CA THR A 47 -3.21 10.25 13.83
C THR A 47 -1.97 10.67 13.04
N SER A 48 -2.19 11.29 11.89
CA SER A 48 -1.17 11.96 11.07
C SER A 48 0.08 11.12 10.78
N ASN A 49 -0.07 9.84 10.42
CA ASN A 49 1.06 9.04 9.95
C ASN A 49 1.26 9.25 8.45
N LEU A 50 2.53 9.30 8.03
CA LEU A 50 2.91 9.52 6.64
C LEU A 50 3.55 8.25 6.07
N ILE A 51 2.84 7.59 5.17
CA ILE A 51 3.26 6.38 4.50
C ILE A 51 3.62 6.79 3.07
N ARG A 52 4.92 6.91 2.78
CA ARG A 52 5.35 7.46 1.50
C ARG A 52 6.50 6.73 0.84
N ASN A 53 6.53 6.75 -0.49
CA ASN A 53 7.66 6.24 -1.27
C ASN A 53 8.04 4.79 -0.91
N ASN A 54 7.03 3.95 -0.63
CA ASN A 54 7.20 2.53 -0.37
C ASN A 54 6.80 1.70 -1.60
N ILE A 55 7.38 0.51 -1.70
CA ILE A 55 6.95 -0.54 -2.62
C ILE A 55 6.29 -1.63 -1.78
N PHE A 56 4.99 -1.84 -2.00
CA PHE A 56 4.19 -2.87 -1.33
C PHE A 56 3.64 -3.82 -2.38
N ALA A 57 4.04 -5.09 -2.32
CA ALA A 57 3.75 -6.04 -3.38
C ALA A 57 3.26 -7.41 -2.85
N PHE A 58 2.40 -8.10 -3.59
CA PHE A 58 2.05 -9.50 -3.34
C PHE A 58 1.58 -9.79 -1.89
N ALA A 59 0.66 -8.97 -1.37
CA ALA A 59 -0.03 -9.26 -0.12
C ALA A 59 -1.00 -10.45 -0.27
N GLY A 60 -1.11 -11.29 0.76
CA GLY A 60 -2.03 -12.43 0.77
C GLY A 60 -3.50 -12.06 0.93
N LYS A 61 -3.80 -10.84 1.42
CA LYS A 61 -5.14 -10.26 1.50
C LYS A 61 -5.21 -8.98 0.66
N GLU A 62 -5.35 -7.83 1.32
CA GLU A 62 -5.25 -6.51 0.71
C GLU A 62 -3.86 -5.89 0.95
N ILE A 63 -3.40 -4.98 0.10
CA ILE A 63 -2.08 -4.34 0.26
C ILE A 63 -2.06 -3.47 1.53
N LEU A 64 -3.08 -2.62 1.68
CA LEU A 64 -3.26 -1.68 2.79
C LEU A 64 -4.52 -2.03 3.58
N ARG A 65 -4.45 -1.94 4.91
CA ARG A 65 -5.62 -2.10 5.78
C ARG A 65 -5.72 -0.99 6.82
N VAL A 66 -6.93 -0.49 7.02
CA VAL A 66 -7.32 0.33 8.17
C VAL A 66 -8.44 -0.38 8.90
N THR A 67 -8.22 -0.77 10.15
CA THR A 67 -9.24 -1.44 10.96
C THR A 67 -10.15 -0.42 11.63
N LYS A 68 -9.61 0.35 12.57
CA LYS A 68 -10.41 1.32 13.32
C LYS A 68 -10.08 2.74 12.86
N PRO A 69 -11.06 3.47 12.31
CA PRO A 69 -10.90 4.89 12.00
C PRO A 69 -11.03 5.73 13.27
N GLU A 70 -10.54 6.96 13.19
CA GLU A 70 -10.78 7.99 14.21
C GLU A 70 -11.33 9.23 13.53
N LYS A 71 -11.83 10.22 14.27
CA LYS A 71 -12.47 11.41 13.68
C LYS A 71 -11.46 12.40 13.08
N HIS A 72 -10.23 12.41 13.59
CA HIS A 72 -9.15 13.26 13.10
C HIS A 72 -8.45 12.63 11.90
N LEU A 73 -7.77 13.47 11.12
CA LEU A 73 -6.96 13.03 9.99
C LEU A 73 -5.99 11.91 10.38
N SER A 74 -6.20 10.72 9.81
CA SER A 74 -5.47 9.51 10.19
C SER A 74 -4.18 9.38 9.41
N ASN A 75 -4.22 8.92 8.17
CA ASN A 75 -3.01 8.62 7.40
C ASN A 75 -2.91 9.38 6.08
N PHE A 76 -1.68 9.59 5.64
CA PHE A 76 -1.35 10.04 4.30
C PHE A 76 -0.60 8.92 3.59
N TYR A 77 -1.09 8.51 2.43
CA TYR A 77 -0.45 7.53 1.57
C TYR A 77 0.04 8.26 0.31
N GLU A 78 1.33 8.58 0.24
CA GLU A 78 1.87 9.43 -0.81
C GLU A 78 2.96 8.74 -1.63
N ASN A 79 2.83 8.75 -2.95
CA ASN A 79 3.90 8.31 -3.84
C ASN A 79 4.37 6.88 -3.56
N ASN A 80 3.46 5.98 -3.20
CA ASN A 80 3.76 4.56 -3.03
C ASN A 80 3.45 3.79 -4.32
N ILE A 81 4.09 2.63 -4.49
CA ILE A 81 3.75 1.65 -5.51
C ILE A 81 3.06 0.48 -4.82
N LEU A 82 1.80 0.25 -5.17
CA LEU A 82 0.92 -0.77 -4.60
C LEU A 82 0.65 -1.83 -5.68
N TYR A 83 1.29 -3.00 -5.54
CA TYR A 83 1.32 -4.06 -6.54
C TYR A 83 0.59 -5.31 -6.00
N SER A 84 -0.67 -5.49 -6.34
CA SER A 84 -1.42 -6.69 -5.99
C SER A 84 -1.32 -7.78 -7.07
N SER A 85 -1.73 -8.99 -6.70
CA SER A 85 -1.92 -10.12 -7.61
C SER A 85 -3.28 -10.75 -7.31
N GLY A 86 -4.35 -10.02 -7.63
CA GLY A 86 -5.74 -10.46 -7.55
C GLY A 86 -6.49 -9.96 -6.32
N GLY A 87 -5.75 -9.50 -5.31
CA GLY A 87 -6.28 -8.92 -4.08
C GLY A 87 -6.63 -7.42 -4.20
N PRO A 88 -7.48 -6.90 -3.30
CA PRO A 88 -7.75 -5.47 -3.20
C PRO A 88 -6.50 -4.67 -2.83
N ILE A 89 -6.47 -3.40 -3.22
CA ILE A 89 -5.39 -2.49 -2.82
C ILE A 89 -5.58 -1.99 -1.40
N HIS A 90 -6.80 -1.64 -1.00
CA HIS A 90 -7.07 -1.09 0.32
C HIS A 90 -8.38 -1.65 0.89
N ARG A 91 -8.36 -2.05 2.17
CA ARG A 91 -9.55 -2.35 2.96
C ARG A 91 -9.73 -1.39 4.13
N PHE A 92 -10.98 -0.99 4.31
CA PHE A 92 -11.46 -0.20 5.44
C PHE A 92 -12.52 -1.01 6.18
N GLU A 93 -12.18 -1.48 7.39
CA GLU A 93 -13.04 -2.44 8.09
C GLU A 93 -14.35 -1.81 8.57
N LEU A 94 -14.28 -0.57 9.09
CA LEU A 94 -15.38 0.08 9.80
C LEU A 94 -15.81 1.41 9.16
N LEU A 95 -15.35 1.74 7.96
CA LEU A 95 -15.73 2.97 7.24
C LEU A 95 -16.26 2.69 5.85
N GLN A 96 -17.24 3.48 5.43
CA GLN A 96 -17.58 3.70 4.03
C GLN A 96 -16.63 4.72 3.40
N LEU A 97 -16.45 4.70 2.07
CA LEU A 97 -15.58 5.65 1.35
C LEU A 97 -15.90 7.13 1.66
N GLU A 98 -17.17 7.45 1.89
CA GLU A 98 -17.68 8.80 2.20
C GLU A 98 -17.24 9.32 3.57
N GLU A 99 -16.89 8.44 4.49
CA GLU A 99 -16.55 8.77 5.88
C GLU A 99 -15.04 8.92 6.09
N MET A 100 -14.25 8.81 5.02
CA MET A 100 -12.81 8.73 5.09
C MET A 100 -12.16 10.07 5.40
N ASN A 101 -11.17 10.00 6.28
CA ASN A 101 -10.36 11.14 6.68
C ASN A 101 -8.87 10.81 6.60
N PHE A 102 -8.50 10.09 5.55
CA PHE A 102 -7.13 9.87 5.13
C PHE A 102 -7.03 10.23 3.66
N PHE A 103 -5.83 10.55 3.20
CA PHE A 103 -5.58 10.95 1.82
C PHE A 103 -4.65 9.96 1.15
N CYS A 104 -5.02 9.50 -0.04
CA CYS A 104 -4.14 8.79 -0.95
C CYS A 104 -3.77 9.73 -2.09
N ARG A 105 -2.46 10.00 -2.25
CA ARG A 105 -1.97 10.95 -3.26
C ARG A 105 -0.86 10.37 -4.12
N GLY A 106 -1.04 10.49 -5.42
CA GLY A 106 -0.01 10.14 -6.40
C GLY A 106 0.57 8.75 -6.15
N ASN A 107 -0.26 7.73 -5.92
CA ASN A 107 0.22 6.36 -5.82
C ASN A 107 0.11 5.66 -7.19
N ILE A 108 0.93 4.64 -7.41
CA ILE A 108 0.68 3.65 -8.47
C ILE A 108 -0.09 2.49 -7.88
N LEU A 109 -1.17 2.12 -8.56
CA LEU A 109 -1.97 0.95 -8.25
C LEU A 109 -1.91 -0.02 -9.43
N PHE A 110 -1.48 -1.24 -9.17
CA PHE A 110 -1.37 -2.26 -10.21
C PHE A 110 -1.79 -3.62 -9.66
N ASP A 111 -2.60 -4.35 -10.43
CA ASP A 111 -2.94 -5.74 -10.14
C ASP A 111 -2.45 -6.59 -11.31
N SER A 112 -1.42 -7.41 -11.09
CA SER A 112 -0.78 -8.20 -12.15
C SER A 112 -1.65 -9.33 -12.69
N SER A 113 -2.67 -9.74 -11.94
CA SER A 113 -3.53 -10.89 -12.29
C SER A 113 -4.84 -10.47 -12.97
N ARG A 114 -5.18 -9.17 -12.90
CA ARG A 114 -6.49 -8.64 -13.25
C ARG A 114 -6.39 -7.75 -14.48
N LYS A 115 -7.33 -7.93 -15.42
CA LYS A 115 -7.50 -7.06 -16.61
C LYS A 115 -8.59 -6.00 -16.46
N GLY A 116 -9.28 -5.98 -15.32
CA GLY A 116 -10.34 -5.04 -14.96
C GLY A 116 -9.90 -4.07 -13.86
N ASP A 117 -10.88 -3.40 -13.25
CA ASP A 117 -10.62 -2.34 -12.28
C ASP A 117 -9.88 -2.81 -11.02
N ILE A 118 -9.05 -1.91 -10.50
CA ILE A 118 -8.47 -2.02 -9.16
C ILE A 118 -9.59 -2.05 -8.12
N LEU A 119 -9.45 -2.97 -7.16
CA LEU A 119 -10.45 -3.17 -6.11
C LEU A 119 -10.05 -2.51 -4.79
N TYR A 120 -11.08 -1.99 -4.12
CA TYR A 120 -11.08 -1.57 -2.73
C TYR A 120 -12.17 -2.35 -1.98
N ILE A 121 -12.10 -2.37 -0.66
CA ILE A 121 -13.17 -2.86 0.21
C ILE A 121 -13.45 -1.79 1.27
N ASP A 122 -14.70 -1.39 1.41
CA ASP A 122 -15.18 -0.58 2.53
C ASP A 122 -16.14 -1.39 3.41
N ALA A 123 -16.76 -0.75 4.40
CA ALA A 123 -17.67 -1.41 5.34
C ALA A 123 -18.88 -2.11 4.66
N ASP A 124 -19.29 -1.68 3.47
CA ASP A 124 -20.44 -2.26 2.75
C ASP A 124 -20.01 -3.24 1.64
N GLY A 125 -18.72 -3.33 1.33
CA GLY A 125 -18.17 -4.33 0.41
C GLY A 125 -17.24 -3.75 -0.65
N PHE A 126 -17.24 -4.37 -1.82
CA PHE A 126 -16.30 -4.01 -2.89
C PHE A 126 -16.60 -2.63 -3.48
N ARG A 127 -15.52 -1.95 -3.87
CA ARG A 127 -15.52 -0.65 -4.56
C ARG A 127 -14.49 -0.66 -5.68
N SER A 128 -14.73 0.15 -6.71
CA SER A 128 -13.80 0.36 -7.80
C SER A 128 -12.86 1.53 -7.51
N PHE A 129 -11.75 1.62 -8.26
CA PHE A 129 -10.92 2.81 -8.26
C PHE A 129 -11.66 4.08 -8.71
N SER A 130 -12.64 3.95 -9.62
CA SER A 130 -13.47 5.09 -10.03
C SER A 130 -14.28 5.62 -8.84
N ASP A 131 -14.87 4.74 -8.04
CA ASP A 131 -15.60 5.14 -6.84
C ASP A 131 -14.66 5.83 -5.83
N ALA A 132 -13.49 5.24 -5.58
CA ALA A 132 -12.48 5.83 -4.69
C ALA A 132 -12.08 7.25 -5.14
N ARG A 133 -11.90 7.47 -6.45
CA ARG A 133 -11.59 8.80 -7.01
C ARG A 133 -12.77 9.77 -6.91
N GLU A 134 -13.98 9.34 -7.24
CA GLU A 134 -15.19 10.18 -7.18
C GLU A 134 -15.46 10.66 -5.76
N LYS A 135 -15.18 9.82 -4.77
CA LYS A 135 -15.30 10.15 -3.34
C LYS A 135 -14.11 10.93 -2.77
N GLY A 136 -13.11 11.23 -3.60
CA GLY A 136 -11.96 12.06 -3.22
C GLY A 136 -10.90 11.36 -2.37
N LEU A 137 -10.95 10.02 -2.26
CA LEU A 137 -9.93 9.25 -1.55
C LEU A 137 -8.58 9.30 -2.28
N GLU A 138 -8.62 9.14 -3.61
CA GLU A 138 -7.44 9.08 -4.48
C GLU A 138 -7.28 10.38 -5.29
N GLU A 139 -6.21 11.11 -5.04
CA GLU A 139 -5.87 12.35 -5.74
C GLU A 139 -4.55 12.18 -6.51
N GLY A 140 -4.60 12.25 -7.84
CA GLY A 140 -3.41 12.14 -8.69
C GLY A 140 -2.79 10.74 -8.77
N SER A 141 -3.34 9.74 -8.08
CA SER A 141 -2.94 8.34 -8.24
C SER A 141 -3.31 7.80 -9.61
N ILE A 142 -2.54 6.83 -10.11
CA ILE A 142 -2.68 6.24 -11.44
C ILE A 142 -2.73 4.72 -11.37
N VAL A 143 -3.49 4.12 -12.28
CA VAL A 143 -3.53 2.67 -12.50
C VAL A 143 -2.62 2.35 -13.68
N ALA A 144 -1.43 1.82 -13.42
CA ALA A 144 -0.41 1.56 -14.42
C ALA A 144 0.61 0.53 -13.95
N ASP A 145 1.20 -0.21 -14.88
CA ASP A 145 2.34 -1.09 -14.59
C ASP A 145 3.56 -0.24 -14.15
N PRO A 146 4.13 -0.46 -12.95
CA PRO A 146 5.30 0.28 -12.50
C PRO A 146 6.60 -0.07 -13.26
N LEU A 147 6.57 -1.04 -14.18
CA LEU A 147 7.72 -1.48 -14.97
C LEU A 147 8.90 -1.92 -14.08
N PHE A 148 8.60 -2.76 -13.11
CA PHE A 148 9.63 -3.46 -12.34
C PHE A 148 10.44 -4.37 -13.26
N SER A 149 11.73 -4.52 -12.95
CA SER A 149 12.65 -5.31 -13.78
C SER A 149 12.26 -6.79 -13.85
N ASP A 150 11.81 -7.36 -12.73
CA ASP A 150 11.24 -8.71 -12.65
C ASP A 150 10.41 -8.85 -11.36
N ALA A 151 9.12 -8.49 -11.42
CA ALA A 151 8.25 -8.52 -10.24
C ALA A 151 8.02 -9.95 -9.70
N ASP A 152 7.88 -10.95 -10.58
CA ASP A 152 7.64 -12.34 -10.20
C ASP A 152 8.89 -12.97 -9.54
N GLY A 153 10.08 -12.53 -9.93
CA GLY A 153 11.36 -12.80 -9.25
C GLY A 153 11.67 -11.87 -8.08
N TYR A 154 10.73 -11.02 -7.65
CA TYR A 154 10.86 -10.04 -6.56
C TYR A 154 11.97 -9.00 -6.75
N ASN A 155 12.33 -8.71 -8.00
CA ASN A 155 13.20 -7.59 -8.35
C ASN A 155 12.36 -6.35 -8.67
N PHE A 156 12.20 -5.53 -7.64
CA PHE A 156 11.44 -4.27 -7.70
C PHE A 156 12.27 -3.07 -8.18
N SER A 157 13.40 -3.31 -8.86
CA SER A 157 14.15 -2.22 -9.50
C SER A 157 13.32 -1.58 -10.61
N ILE A 158 13.23 -0.26 -10.60
CA ILE A 158 12.35 0.52 -11.47
C ILE A 158 13.06 0.86 -12.78
N SER A 159 12.41 0.57 -13.91
CA SER A 159 12.86 1.02 -15.23
C SER A 159 12.85 2.54 -15.34
N LYS A 160 13.81 3.13 -16.07
CA LYS A 160 13.89 4.58 -16.34
C LYS A 160 12.62 5.16 -17.01
N ASP A 161 11.87 4.32 -17.71
CA ASP A 161 10.65 4.69 -18.44
C ASP A 161 9.37 4.42 -17.60
N SER A 162 9.53 4.12 -16.31
CA SER A 162 8.44 3.83 -15.39
C SER A 162 7.54 5.04 -15.13
N PRO A 163 6.21 4.85 -15.07
CA PRO A 163 5.28 5.89 -14.64
C PRO A 163 5.47 6.30 -13.17
N ALA A 164 6.31 5.58 -12.39
CA ALA A 164 6.60 5.93 -11.01
C ALA A 164 7.23 7.33 -10.88
N PHE A 165 7.98 7.77 -11.88
CA PHE A 165 8.55 9.12 -11.88
C PHE A 165 7.50 10.22 -12.04
N ASP A 166 6.40 9.95 -12.74
CA ASP A 166 5.32 10.93 -12.97
C ASP A 166 4.57 11.25 -11.69
N ILE A 167 4.43 10.26 -10.81
CA ILE A 167 3.87 10.46 -9.48
C ILE A 167 4.89 10.99 -8.47
N GLY A 168 6.15 11.19 -8.85
CA GLY A 168 7.21 11.68 -7.95
C GLY A 168 7.85 10.62 -7.05
N PHE A 169 7.66 9.33 -7.36
CA PHE A 169 8.40 8.26 -6.68
C PHE A 169 9.90 8.42 -6.91
N LYS A 170 10.67 8.24 -5.85
CA LYS A 170 12.14 8.32 -5.86
C LYS A 170 12.72 6.93 -5.62
N PRO A 171 13.29 6.28 -6.66
CA PRO A 171 13.99 5.02 -6.47
C PRO A 171 15.05 5.13 -5.39
N PHE A 172 15.16 4.07 -4.58
CA PHE A 172 16.11 3.97 -3.50
C PHE A 172 16.78 2.59 -3.53
N ASP A 173 18.03 2.55 -3.09
CA ASP A 173 18.83 1.33 -3.12
C ASP A 173 18.59 0.49 -1.85
N ILE A 174 18.15 -0.75 -2.02
CA ILE A 174 17.88 -1.67 -0.92
C ILE A 174 19.02 -2.69 -0.71
N SER A 175 20.12 -2.60 -1.47
CA SER A 175 21.24 -3.57 -1.44
C SER A 175 21.86 -3.75 -0.06
N ASP A 176 21.81 -2.70 0.76
CA ASP A 176 22.43 -2.66 2.09
C ASP A 176 21.49 -3.08 3.23
N ALA A 177 20.25 -3.46 2.90
CA ALA A 177 19.28 -3.97 3.86
C ALA A 177 19.47 -5.48 4.13
N GLY A 178 19.14 -5.91 5.35
CA GLY A 178 19.28 -7.32 5.77
C GLY A 178 20.57 -7.61 6.53
N VAL A 179 20.82 -8.90 6.77
CA VAL A 179 21.96 -9.35 7.59
C VAL A 179 23.26 -9.19 6.81
N ARG A 180 24.17 -8.37 7.36
CA ARG A 180 25.55 -8.25 6.87
C ARG A 180 26.34 -9.46 7.35
N LYS A 181 27.04 -10.13 6.43
CA LYS A 181 28.02 -11.18 6.77
C LYS A 181 29.29 -10.57 7.32
#